data_AF-A0AAU9NQH4-F1
#
_entry.id   AF-A0AAU9NQH4-F1
#
_cell.length_a   1.000
_cell.length_b   1.000
_cell.length_c   1.000
_cell.angle_alpha   90.00
_cell.angle_beta   90.00
_cell.angle_gamma   90.00
#
_symmetry.space_group_name_H-M   'P 1'
#
loop_
_entity.id
_entity.type
_entity.pdbx_description
1 polymer ?
#
loop_
_entity_poly.entity_id
_entity_poly.type
_entity_poly.pdbx_seq_one_letter_code
_entity_poly.pdbx_strand_id
1 'polypeptide(L)'
;MVKNMTSLGLALALISVLTILSSTKSVDAQTYCPDVIKKFLSCESYMFGMTPTPNKECCANAQALDGAESASKDVLRTTCRCLKRIVQSFRPPVDLSKVAGITSICHLKVNLPVDPSLNCDTL
;
A
#
# COMPACT_ATOMS: atom_id res chain seq x y z
N MET A 1 -50.51 29.80 -17.41
CA MET A 1 -50.14 30.36 -18.72
C MET A 1 -48.72 29.92 -19.04
N VAL A 2 -48.56 28.85 -19.82
CA VAL A 2 -47.28 28.50 -20.46
C VAL A 2 -47.28 29.23 -21.79
N LYS A 3 -46.44 30.26 -21.94
CA LYS A 3 -46.20 30.89 -23.22
C LYS A 3 -44.70 31.20 -23.32
N ASN A 4 -44.03 30.21 -23.90
CA ASN A 4 -43.08 30.44 -24.97
C ASN A 4 -41.67 30.90 -24.51
N MET A 5 -40.74 29.95 -24.45
CA MET A 5 -40.02 29.49 -25.63
C MET A 5 -38.91 30.49 -25.93
N THR A 6 -37.70 29.94 -25.87
CA THR A 6 -36.57 30.31 -26.71
C THR A 6 -35.89 31.63 -26.41
N SER A 7 -34.57 31.72 -26.48
CA SER A 7 -33.54 30.74 -26.77
C SER A 7 -32.29 31.59 -26.91
N LEU A 8 -31.13 30.92 -26.88
CA LEU A 8 -29.86 31.48 -27.32
C LEU A 8 -29.34 32.62 -26.43
N GLY A 9 -28.51 32.30 -25.44
CA GLY A 9 -27.56 33.31 -24.98
C GLY A 9 -26.88 33.02 -23.66
N LEU A 10 -27.61 32.46 -22.69
CA LEU A 10 -27.11 32.41 -21.31
C LEU A 10 -26.92 30.98 -20.75
N ALA A 11 -26.86 29.97 -21.61
CA ALA A 11 -26.62 28.58 -21.22
C ALA A 11 -25.17 28.12 -21.39
N LEU A 12 -24.24 28.99 -21.83
CA LEU A 12 -22.86 28.60 -22.19
C LEU A 12 -21.77 29.17 -21.28
N ALA A 13 -22.09 30.00 -20.29
CA ALA A 13 -21.08 30.67 -19.45
C ALA A 13 -20.92 30.07 -18.03
N LEU A 14 -21.53 28.91 -17.73
CA LEU A 14 -21.53 28.31 -16.38
C LEU A 14 -20.88 26.92 -16.29
N ILE A 15 -20.27 26.41 -17.37
CA ILE A 15 -19.68 25.06 -17.39
C ILE A 15 -18.13 25.09 -17.33
N SER A 16 -17.50 26.27 -17.25
CA SER A 16 -16.04 26.40 -17.13
C SER A 16 -15.49 26.17 -15.72
N VAL A 17 -16.25 25.56 -14.80
CA VAL A 17 -15.71 25.03 -13.52
C VAL A 17 -15.23 23.60 -13.76
N LEU A 18 -14.37 23.42 -14.77
CA LEU A 18 -13.54 22.25 -14.99
C LEU A 18 -12.22 22.39 -14.23
N THR A 19 -12.29 22.68 -12.93
CA THR A 19 -11.16 22.49 -12.03
C THR A 19 -11.40 21.22 -11.24
N ILE A 20 -11.29 20.08 -11.94
CA ILE A 20 -11.09 18.79 -11.31
C ILE A 20 -9.68 18.87 -10.70
N LEU A 21 -9.59 19.40 -9.49
CA LEU A 21 -8.43 19.22 -8.65
C LEU A 21 -8.48 17.78 -8.17
N SER A 22 -8.11 16.85 -9.05
CA SER A 22 -7.70 15.50 -8.68
C SER A 22 -6.46 15.67 -7.81
N SER A 23 -6.68 15.92 -6.52
CA SER A 23 -5.66 15.79 -5.51
C SER A 23 -5.32 14.32 -5.48
N THR A 24 -4.38 13.89 -6.32
CA THR A 24 -3.63 12.67 -6.07
C THR A 24 -2.95 12.93 -4.74
N LYS A 25 -3.60 12.48 -3.66
CA LYS A 25 -2.95 12.34 -2.37
C LYS A 25 -1.91 11.26 -2.60
N SER A 26 -0.77 11.66 -3.13
CA SER A 26 0.44 10.87 -3.13
C SER A 26 0.62 10.51 -1.66
N VAL A 27 0.35 9.26 -1.30
CA VAL A 27 0.68 8.75 0.03
C VAL A 27 2.18 8.92 0.10
N ASP A 28 2.59 9.94 0.84
CA ASP A 28 3.99 10.28 0.96
C ASP A 28 4.69 9.07 1.58
N ALA A 29 5.51 8.40 0.76
CA ALA A 29 6.20 7.18 1.14
C ALA A 29 7.06 7.41 2.39
N GLN A 30 7.51 8.65 2.61
CA GLN A 30 8.38 9.00 3.73
C GLN A 30 7.63 8.96 5.07
N THR A 31 6.34 9.31 5.08
CA THR A 31 5.49 9.23 6.28
C THR A 31 4.90 7.83 6.47
N TYR A 32 4.62 7.10 5.39
CA TYR A 32 3.99 5.77 5.44
C TYR A 32 4.97 4.63 5.76
N CYS A 33 6.24 4.70 5.30
CA CYS A 33 7.22 3.65 5.56
C CYS A 33 7.51 3.39 7.05
N PRO A 34 7.67 4.40 7.93
CA PRO A 34 7.91 4.17 9.36
C PRO A 34 6.85 3.29 10.04
N ASP A 35 5.58 3.45 9.67
CA ASP A 35 4.50 2.66 10.23
C ASP A 35 4.47 1.23 9.65
N VAL A 36 4.75 1.08 8.36
CA VAL A 36 4.98 -0.23 7.74
C VAL A 36 6.14 -0.95 8.41
N ILE A 37 7.25 -0.25 8.66
CA ILE A 37 8.45 -0.79 9.34
C ILE A 37 8.06 -1.31 10.72
N LYS A 38 7.42 -0.49 11.56
CA LYS A 38 7.02 -0.90 12.92
C LYS A 38 6.13 -2.13 12.90
N LYS A 39 5.18 -2.18 11.97
CA LYS A 39 4.30 -3.33 11.77
C LYS A 39 5.06 -4.59 11.34
N PHE A 40 6.14 -4.44 10.58
CA PHE A 40 6.98 -5.55 10.14
C PHE A 40 8.00 -6.02 11.20
N LEU A 41 8.44 -5.12 12.08
CA LEU A 41 9.35 -5.45 13.18
C LEU A 41 8.75 -6.46 14.17
N SER A 42 7.42 -6.49 14.34
CA SER A 42 6.80 -7.53 15.18
C SER A 42 6.97 -8.95 14.62
N CYS A 43 7.42 -9.09 13.37
CA CYS A 43 7.72 -10.35 12.70
C CYS A 43 9.21 -10.75 12.78
N GLU A 44 10.06 -9.93 13.39
CA GLU A 44 11.53 -10.06 13.35
C GLU A 44 12.02 -11.46 13.74
N SER A 45 11.58 -11.98 14.89
CA SER A 45 12.01 -13.29 15.37
C SER A 45 11.69 -14.43 14.39
N TYR A 46 10.59 -14.33 13.66
CA TYR A 46 10.23 -15.32 12.64
C TYR A 46 11.05 -15.13 11.36
N MET A 47 11.26 -13.89 10.92
CA MET A 47 12.06 -13.56 9.72
C MET A 47 13.52 -14.02 9.85
N PHE A 48 14.07 -13.96 11.07
CA PHE A 48 15.42 -14.45 11.37
C PHE A 48 15.46 -15.93 11.79
N GLY A 49 14.34 -16.65 11.69
CA GLY A 49 14.27 -18.07 12.01
C GLY A 49 14.45 -18.40 13.50
N MET A 50 14.37 -17.42 14.39
CA MET A 50 14.43 -17.60 15.84
C MET A 50 13.16 -18.29 16.36
N THR A 51 12.03 -18.13 15.66
CA THR A 51 10.77 -18.83 15.94
C THR A 51 10.29 -19.61 14.72
N PRO A 52 9.59 -20.74 14.92
CA PRO A 52 9.07 -21.56 13.82
C PRO A 52 7.88 -20.91 13.11
N THR A 53 7.15 -20.03 13.80
CA THR A 53 5.95 -19.33 13.29
C THR A 53 5.95 -17.86 13.69
N PRO A 54 5.24 -16.99 12.95
CA PRO A 54 4.99 -15.62 13.36
C PRO A 54 4.13 -15.57 14.63
N ASN A 55 4.38 -14.60 15.50
CA ASN A 55 3.52 -14.36 16.66
C ASN A 55 2.18 -13.73 16.21
N LYS A 56 1.21 -13.68 17.14
CA LYS A 56 -0.13 -13.12 16.87
C LYS A 56 -0.09 -11.66 16.42
N GLU A 57 0.82 -10.87 16.99
CA GLU A 57 0.96 -9.44 16.69
C GLU A 57 1.49 -9.21 15.27
N CYS A 58 2.47 -10.00 14.83
CA CYS A 58 2.96 -10.03 13.45
C CYS A 58 1.82 -10.29 12.48
N CYS A 59 1.04 -11.36 12.68
CA CYS A 59 -0.06 -11.65 11.76
C CYS A 59 -1.15 -10.57 11.77
N ALA A 60 -1.51 -10.02 12.93
CA ALA A 60 -2.50 -8.94 13.01
C ALA A 60 -2.02 -7.68 12.26
N ASN A 61 -0.74 -7.32 12.40
CA ASN A 61 -0.14 -6.20 11.69
C ASN A 61 -0.06 -6.44 10.18
N ALA A 62 0.33 -7.65 9.77
CA ALA A 62 0.40 -8.03 8.35
C ALA A 62 -0.99 -8.01 7.69
N GLN A 63 -2.02 -8.50 8.38
CA GLN A 63 -3.42 -8.45 7.91
C GLN A 63 -3.95 -7.02 7.78
N ALA A 64 -3.56 -6.13 8.70
CA ALA A 64 -3.93 -4.72 8.60
C ALA A 64 -3.29 -4.05 7.37
N LEU A 65 -2.06 -4.42 7.02
CA LEU A 65 -1.40 -3.94 5.79
C LEU A 65 -2.08 -4.52 4.54
N ASP A 66 -2.36 -5.83 4.52
CA ASP A 66 -3.05 -6.52 3.43
C ASP A 66 -4.40 -5.87 3.06
N GLY A 67 -5.19 -5.50 4.07
CA GLY A 67 -6.44 -4.78 3.86
C GLY A 67 -6.26 -3.39 3.25
N ALA A 68 -5.21 -2.66 3.64
CA ALA A 68 -4.91 -1.34 3.10
C ALA A 68 -4.37 -1.40 1.66
N GLU A 69 -3.49 -2.36 1.37
CA GLU A 69 -2.95 -2.59 0.02
C GLU A 69 -4.03 -2.99 -0.97
N SER A 70 -4.98 -3.82 -0.54
CA SER A 70 -6.13 -4.23 -1.35
C SER A 70 -7.02 -3.05 -1.79
N ALA A 71 -6.93 -1.90 -1.11
CA ALA A 71 -7.75 -0.73 -1.40
C ALA A 71 -7.15 0.20 -2.47
N SER A 72 -5.83 0.16 -2.72
CA SER A 72 -5.18 1.11 -3.64
C SER A 72 -3.84 0.61 -4.18
N LYS A 73 -3.67 0.70 -5.51
CA LYS A 73 -2.40 0.42 -6.18
C LYS A 73 -1.27 1.32 -5.69
N ASP A 74 -1.55 2.59 -5.44
CA ASP A 74 -0.50 3.52 -4.97
C ASP A 74 -0.01 3.18 -3.57
N VAL A 75 -0.91 2.66 -2.72
CA VAL A 75 -0.54 2.11 -1.41
C VAL A 75 0.34 0.89 -1.59
N LEU A 76 -0.08 -0.07 -2.42
CA LEU A 76 0.70 -1.28 -2.72
C LEU A 76 2.12 -0.97 -3.26
N ARG A 77 2.24 -0.05 -4.22
CA ARG A 77 3.54 0.42 -4.76
C ARG A 77 4.40 1.06 -3.69
N THR A 78 3.78 1.81 -2.77
CA THR A 78 4.47 2.48 -1.69
C THR A 78 4.97 1.48 -0.65
N THR A 79 4.13 0.54 -0.23
CA THR A 79 4.52 -0.55 0.67
C THR A 79 5.65 -1.39 0.06
N CYS A 80 5.57 -1.75 -1.23
CA CYS A 80 6.64 -2.43 -1.95
C CYS A 80 7.98 -1.71 -1.81
N ARG A 81 8.00 -0.40 -2.09
CA ARG A 81 9.22 0.41 -1.98
C ARG A 81 9.73 0.47 -0.53
N CYS A 82 8.84 0.51 0.46
CA CYS A 82 9.21 0.46 1.87
C CYS A 82 9.85 -0.89 2.24
N LEU A 83 9.15 -2.00 1.98
CA LEU A 83 9.59 -3.36 2.30
C LEU A 83 10.94 -3.68 1.65
N LYS A 84 11.11 -3.30 0.38
CA LYS A 84 12.38 -3.45 -0.34
C LYS A 84 13.55 -2.77 0.40
N ARG A 85 13.38 -1.53 0.87
CA ARG A 85 14.42 -0.82 1.64
C ARG A 85 14.70 -1.52 2.97
N ILE A 86 13.67 -1.99 3.67
CA ILE A 86 13.80 -2.66 4.97
C ILE A 86 14.63 -3.95 4.82
N VAL A 87 14.23 -4.82 3.91
CA VAL A 87 14.90 -6.09 3.63
C VAL A 87 16.36 -5.85 3.27
N GLN A 88 16.65 -4.82 2.46
CA GLN A 88 18.02 -4.42 2.09
C GLN A 88 18.82 -3.83 3.27
N SER A 89 18.17 -3.33 4.32
CA SER A 89 18.81 -2.69 5.48
C SER A 89 19.22 -3.69 6.56
N PHE A 90 18.57 -4.86 6.65
CA PHE A 90 18.87 -5.84 7.71
C PHE A 90 20.28 -6.42 7.61
N ARG A 91 20.97 -6.51 8.76
CA ARG A 91 22.27 -7.16 8.91
C ARG A 91 22.21 -8.04 10.18
N PRO A 92 22.35 -9.39 10.07
CA PRO A 92 22.52 -10.18 8.84
C PRO A 92 21.30 -10.10 7.90
N PRO A 93 21.42 -10.52 6.62
CA PRO A 93 20.27 -10.56 5.71
C PRO A 93 19.14 -11.43 6.26
N VAL A 94 17.90 -11.00 6.04
CA VAL A 94 16.71 -11.81 6.38
C VAL A 94 16.52 -12.96 5.40
N ASP A 95 15.95 -14.06 5.88
CA ASP A 95 15.55 -15.18 5.04
C ASP A 95 14.28 -14.80 4.25
N LEU A 96 14.42 -14.53 2.95
CA LEU A 96 13.31 -14.15 2.08
C LEU A 96 12.22 -15.22 2.00
N SER A 97 12.55 -16.50 2.19
CA SER A 97 11.56 -17.57 2.25
C SER A 97 10.72 -17.49 3.52
N LYS A 98 11.32 -17.08 4.65
CA LYS A 98 10.55 -16.78 5.87
C LYS A 98 9.64 -15.58 5.66
N VAL A 99 10.15 -14.49 5.08
CA VAL A 99 9.35 -13.30 4.80
C VAL A 99 8.16 -13.64 3.89
N ALA A 100 8.38 -14.39 2.80
CA ALA A 100 7.30 -14.86 1.92
C ALA A 100 6.31 -15.79 2.64
N GLY A 101 6.80 -16.59 3.59
CA GLY A 101 5.96 -17.45 4.42
C GLY A 101 4.94 -16.70 5.29
N ILE A 102 5.17 -15.41 5.60
CA ILE A 102 4.21 -14.59 6.38
C ILE A 102 2.86 -14.53 5.65
N THR A 103 2.85 -14.36 4.34
CA THR A 103 1.58 -14.30 3.57
C THR A 103 0.78 -15.59 3.75
N SER A 104 1.43 -16.74 3.61
CA SER A 104 0.76 -18.05 3.73
C SER A 104 0.29 -18.33 5.16
N ILE A 105 1.17 -18.12 6.15
CA ILE A 105 0.87 -18.46 7.56
C ILE A 105 -0.15 -17.51 8.17
N CYS A 106 -0.09 -16.21 7.83
CA CYS A 106 -1.03 -15.21 8.35
C CYS A 106 -2.28 -15.04 7.48
N HIS A 107 -2.45 -15.84 6.42
CA HIS A 107 -3.61 -15.85 5.54
C HIS A 107 -3.91 -14.48 4.89
N LEU A 108 -2.87 -13.84 4.35
CA LEU A 108 -3.02 -12.57 3.64
C LEU A 108 -3.61 -12.80 2.24
N LYS A 109 -4.40 -11.85 1.73
CA LYS A 109 -5.02 -11.92 0.40
C LYS A 109 -4.07 -11.50 -0.71
N VAL A 110 -3.19 -10.56 -0.41
CA VAL A 110 -2.18 -10.00 -1.29
C VAL A 110 -0.82 -10.58 -0.91
N ASN A 111 -0.08 -11.06 -1.92
CA ASN A 111 1.31 -11.45 -1.73
C ASN A 111 2.12 -10.20 -1.38
N LEU A 112 2.82 -10.27 -0.24
CA LEU A 112 3.60 -9.15 0.21
C LEU A 112 4.76 -8.91 -0.77
N PRO A 113 4.93 -7.69 -1.33
CA PRO A 113 5.97 -7.39 -2.31
C PRO A 113 7.34 -7.23 -1.64
N VAL A 114 7.89 -8.34 -1.12
CA VAL A 114 9.13 -8.38 -0.30
C VAL A 114 10.36 -8.79 -1.09
N ASP A 115 10.17 -9.20 -2.35
CA ASP A 115 11.26 -9.56 -3.25
C ASP A 115 12.08 -8.29 -3.61
N PRO A 116 13.38 -8.25 -3.28
CA PRO A 116 14.23 -7.12 -3.62
C PRO A 116 14.42 -6.93 -5.13
N SER A 117 14.14 -7.93 -5.97
CA SER A 117 14.18 -7.83 -7.43
C SER A 117 12.89 -7.29 -8.05
N LEU A 118 11.78 -7.27 -7.31
CA LEU A 118 10.50 -6.77 -7.79
C LEU A 118 10.59 -5.28 -8.19
N ASN A 119 10.05 -4.96 -9.35
CA ASN A 119 9.85 -3.58 -9.77
C ASN A 119 8.51 -3.07 -9.19
N CYS A 120 8.59 -2.21 -8.18
CA CYS A 120 7.40 -1.70 -7.51
C CYS A 120 6.52 -0.85 -8.43
N ASP A 121 7.06 -0.24 -9.49
CA ASP A 121 6.29 0.65 -10.37
C ASP A 121 5.32 -0.11 -11.30
N THR A 122 5.48 -1.42 -11.42
CA THR A 122 4.62 -2.27 -12.27
C THR A 122 3.43 -2.89 -11.53
N LEU A 123 3.28 -2.64 -10.23
CA LEU A 123 2.14 -3.10 -9.41
C LEU A 123 0.86 -2.29 -9.70
#